data_AF-A0A9D8K8X9-F1
#
_entry.id   AF-A0A9D8K8X9-F1
#
_cell.length_a   1.000
_cell.length_b   1.000
_cell.length_c   1.000
_cell.angle_alpha   90.00
_cell.angle_beta   90.00
_cell.angle_gamma   90.00
#
_symmetry.space_group_name_H-M   'P 1'
#
loop_
_entity.id
_entity.type
_entity.pdbx_description
1 polymer ?
#
loop_
_entity_poly.entity_id
_entity_poly.type
_entity_poly.pdbx_seq_one_letter_code
_entity_poly.pdbx_strand_id
1 'polypeptide(L)'
;MSTLTAKDVEHVFESLRKGLVPERGIDTFAVGIEKQRGELHRQLELAGGGEGTIKFLRGGYGCGKTFMARLALLDAQERGFATSFVVVSDNDLKFHRFDDVYRKVMTELGTSSCPRGALSDILDRWIARVEDALIAAGEDEDASDFDEAAFDEKVQQRLEADLASLTGGQAPQDFIRVIQTIFRLKQAGEVSEAGALISWLCGSGNVAAASKKVAGIKGDIGSRDALDYLRGVLEIVKAAGYNGLLIVIDEAETILRMRSDSRHKSLNGIRQIADAAGSYPGMLWLFTGTPEFFDTRHGVAGLTPLHERIRFLKQGAFASLRQAQLELTPFDAERLRSVALRLRELYPSGTRSVLEERVSLAFIERLVAEVTKGFRGDVGVVPRQFLREFVTQLDLVEENDNYVPMELYGFDPTQISTVALTPEEQQRLGGSSDSAALDALEEGPELIATEDVW
;
A
#
# COMPACT_ATOMS: atom_id res chain seq x y z
N MET A 1 -18.47 11.28 4.66
CA MET A 1 -17.58 12.36 5.13
C MET A 1 -17.34 12.13 6.60
N SER A 2 -16.21 11.50 6.95
CA SER A 2 -15.82 11.33 8.34
C SER A 2 -15.56 12.70 8.96
N THR A 3 -16.21 13.01 10.08
CA THR A 3 -15.94 14.24 10.84
C THR A 3 -14.52 14.14 11.41
N LEU A 4 -13.58 14.96 10.92
CA LEU A 4 -12.21 14.95 11.45
C LEU A 4 -12.21 15.30 12.93
N THR A 5 -11.46 14.50 13.69
CA THR A 5 -11.11 14.86 15.06
C THR A 5 -9.93 15.83 15.06
N ALA A 6 -9.78 16.62 16.13
CA ALA A 6 -8.60 17.49 16.29
C ALA A 6 -7.28 16.71 16.23
N LYS A 7 -7.27 15.46 16.70
CA LYS A 7 -6.11 14.55 16.64
C LYS A 7 -5.75 14.15 15.20
N ASP A 8 -6.75 13.99 14.33
CA ASP A 8 -6.50 13.66 12.92
C ASP A 8 -5.91 14.85 12.18
N VAL A 9 -6.38 16.07 12.48
CA VAL A 9 -5.81 17.31 11.95
C VAL A 9 -4.35 17.46 12.38
N GLU A 10 -4.04 17.27 13.67
CA GLU A 10 -2.67 17.30 14.19
C GLU A 10 -1.77 16.27 13.50
N HIS A 11 -2.25 15.04 13.32
CA HIS A 11 -1.53 13.97 12.61
C HIS A 11 -1.22 14.34 11.15
N VAL A 12 -2.14 15.01 10.46
CA VAL A 12 -1.93 15.51 9.09
C VAL A 12 -0.76 16.51 9.08
N PHE A 13 -0.80 17.54 9.90
CA PHE A 13 0.24 18.57 9.91
C PHE A 13 1.60 18.02 10.36
N GLU A 14 1.65 17.15 11.38
CA GLU A 14 2.89 16.47 11.80
C GLU A 14 3.52 15.63 10.68
N SER A 15 2.69 14.96 9.87
CA SER A 15 3.18 14.18 8.74
C SER A 15 3.71 15.08 7.63
N LEU A 16 3.01 16.17 7.32
CA LEU A 16 3.40 17.14 6.30
C LEU A 16 4.70 17.89 6.67
N ARG A 17 4.90 18.23 7.95
CA ARG A 17 6.18 18.79 8.47
C ARG A 17 7.36 17.89 8.17
N LYS A 18 7.17 16.57 8.27
CA LYS A 18 8.17 15.54 7.96
C LYS A 18 8.33 15.27 6.46
N GLY A 19 7.52 15.90 5.60
CA GLY A 19 7.47 15.64 4.16
C GLY A 19 6.85 14.27 3.82
N LEU A 20 6.13 13.66 4.75
CA LEU A 20 5.49 12.36 4.59
C LEU A 20 4.02 12.53 4.19
N VAL A 21 3.49 11.51 3.52
CA VAL A 21 2.05 11.41 3.28
C VAL A 21 1.39 10.94 4.58
N PRO A 22 0.42 11.68 5.14
CA PRO A 22 -0.29 11.25 6.35
C PRO A 22 -0.94 9.87 6.17
N GLU A 23 -1.14 9.13 7.25
CA GLU A 23 -1.87 7.84 7.20
C GLU A 23 -3.39 8.01 7.39
N ARG A 24 -3.82 9.13 7.97
CA ARG A 24 -5.20 9.49 8.29
C ARG A 24 -5.49 10.92 7.83
N GLY A 25 -6.74 11.23 7.54
CA GLY A 25 -7.17 12.58 7.14
C GLY A 25 -6.68 13.03 5.76
N ILE A 26 -6.20 12.11 4.92
CA ILE A 26 -5.67 12.39 3.56
C ILE A 26 -6.77 12.89 2.62
N ASP A 27 -7.97 12.34 2.77
CA ASP A 27 -9.17 12.61 1.97
C ASP A 27 -9.61 14.09 2.03
N THR A 28 -9.19 14.80 3.07
CA THR A 28 -9.64 16.17 3.40
C THR A 28 -9.05 17.24 2.50
N PHE A 29 -7.88 16.98 1.94
CA PHE A 29 -7.18 17.87 1.01
C PHE A 29 -6.91 17.18 -0.34
N ALA A 30 -7.56 16.05 -0.59
CA ALA A 30 -7.52 15.33 -1.86
C ALA A 30 -8.34 16.05 -2.93
N VAL A 31 -7.70 16.93 -3.70
CA VAL A 31 -8.34 17.73 -4.77
C VAL A 31 -7.76 17.43 -6.14
N GLY A 32 -8.60 17.46 -7.19
CA GLY A 32 -8.16 17.34 -8.59
C GLY A 32 -7.81 15.92 -9.03
N ILE A 33 -8.29 14.92 -8.28
CA ILE A 33 -8.04 13.49 -8.54
C ILE A 33 -9.32 12.67 -8.66
N GLU A 34 -10.46 13.33 -8.87
CA GLU A 34 -11.81 12.76 -8.81
C GLU A 34 -11.99 11.66 -9.87
N LYS A 35 -11.41 11.83 -11.06
CA LYS A 35 -11.49 10.84 -12.15
C LYS A 35 -10.72 9.56 -11.81
N GLN A 36 -9.50 9.70 -11.29
CA GLN A 36 -8.65 8.59 -10.90
C GLN A 36 -9.22 7.86 -9.68
N ARG A 37 -9.67 8.60 -8.66
CA ARG A 37 -10.36 8.05 -7.48
C ARG A 37 -11.63 7.32 -7.88
N GLY A 38 -12.41 7.86 -8.82
CA GLY A 38 -13.61 7.21 -9.35
C GLY A 38 -13.35 5.86 -10.03
N GLU A 39 -12.25 5.70 -10.77
CA GLU A 39 -11.87 4.38 -11.30
C GLU A 39 -11.44 3.43 -10.19
N LEU A 40 -10.73 3.89 -9.15
CA LEU A 40 -10.37 3.03 -8.01
C LEU A 40 -11.61 2.59 -7.23
N HIS A 41 -12.60 3.47 -7.05
CA HIS A 41 -13.90 3.11 -6.49
C HIS A 41 -14.59 2.03 -7.30
N ARG A 42 -14.58 2.16 -8.64
CA ARG A 42 -15.11 1.12 -9.52
C ARG A 42 -14.37 -0.21 -9.35
N GLN A 43 -13.04 -0.20 -9.21
CA GLN A 43 -12.27 -1.42 -8.97
C GLN A 43 -12.62 -2.07 -7.62
N LEU A 44 -12.82 -1.27 -6.57
CA LEU A 44 -13.30 -1.77 -5.27
C LEU A 44 -14.71 -2.35 -5.36
N GLU A 45 -15.60 -1.77 -6.16
CA GLU A 45 -16.94 -2.32 -6.41
C GLU A 45 -16.90 -3.66 -7.14
N LEU A 46 -16.05 -3.79 -8.17
CA LEU A 46 -15.83 -5.07 -8.85
C LEU A 46 -15.27 -6.12 -7.90
N ALA A 47 -14.26 -5.74 -7.09
CA ALA A 47 -13.69 -6.63 -6.09
C ALA A 47 -14.75 -7.07 -5.07
N GLY A 48 -15.53 -6.14 -4.53
CA GLY A 48 -16.62 -6.45 -3.58
C GLY A 48 -17.73 -7.30 -4.20
N GLY A 49 -17.91 -7.23 -5.52
CA GLY A 49 -18.80 -8.11 -6.30
C GLY A 49 -18.24 -9.52 -6.55
N GLY A 50 -17.04 -9.84 -6.06
CA GLY A 50 -16.40 -11.14 -6.22
C GLY A 50 -15.42 -11.25 -7.39
N GLU A 51 -15.05 -10.15 -8.05
CA GLU A 51 -13.98 -10.18 -9.04
C GLU A 51 -12.60 -10.11 -8.37
N GLY A 52 -11.61 -10.75 -9.00
CA GLY A 52 -10.20 -10.55 -8.66
C GLY A 52 -9.57 -9.59 -9.67
N THR A 53 -9.02 -8.46 -9.21
CA THR A 53 -8.58 -7.37 -10.08
C THR A 53 -7.17 -6.88 -9.77
N ILE A 54 -6.57 -6.22 -10.75
CA ILE A 54 -5.23 -5.63 -10.64
C ILE A 54 -5.19 -4.28 -11.36
N LYS A 55 -4.53 -3.30 -10.75
CA LYS A 55 -4.33 -1.96 -11.30
C LYS A 55 -2.93 -1.43 -11.01
N PHE A 56 -2.43 -0.56 -11.87
CA PHE A 56 -1.12 0.05 -11.76
C PHE A 56 -1.24 1.58 -11.77
N LEU A 57 -0.82 2.25 -10.70
CA LEU A 57 -0.69 3.70 -10.66
C LEU A 57 0.64 4.10 -11.32
N ARG A 58 0.54 4.72 -12.49
CA ARG A 58 1.67 5.18 -13.28
C ARG A 58 1.82 6.68 -13.11
N GLY A 59 2.98 7.14 -12.65
CA GLY A 59 3.26 8.57 -12.55
C GLY A 59 4.74 8.84 -12.29
N GLY A 60 5.22 10.01 -12.70
CA GLY A 60 6.56 10.45 -12.32
C GLY A 60 6.73 10.47 -10.81
N TYR A 61 7.96 10.72 -10.35
CA TYR A 61 8.15 11.11 -8.96
C TYR A 61 7.25 12.31 -8.63
N GLY A 62 6.86 12.49 -7.38
CA GLY A 62 6.01 13.61 -6.93
C GLY A 62 4.58 13.68 -7.49
N CYS A 63 4.17 12.84 -8.45
CA CYS A 63 2.82 12.89 -9.04
C CYS A 63 1.72 12.33 -8.12
N GLY A 64 2.01 12.11 -6.83
CA GLY A 64 1.03 11.64 -5.85
C GLY A 64 0.73 10.14 -5.90
N LYS A 65 1.66 9.29 -6.38
CA LYS A 65 1.47 7.82 -6.41
C LYS A 65 1.15 7.24 -5.02
N THR A 66 2.06 7.41 -4.07
CA THR A 66 1.88 7.01 -2.66
C THR A 66 0.65 7.64 -2.04
N PHE A 67 0.37 8.91 -2.36
CA PHE A 67 -0.82 9.63 -1.88
C PHE A 67 -2.10 8.96 -2.36
N MET A 68 -2.22 8.71 -3.66
CA MET A 68 -3.38 8.03 -4.26
C MET A 68 -3.52 6.59 -3.73
N ALA A 69 -2.40 5.88 -3.55
CA ALA A 69 -2.41 4.53 -3.02
C ALA A 69 -2.90 4.48 -1.57
N ARG A 70 -2.46 5.41 -0.72
CA ARG A 70 -2.97 5.54 0.66
C ARG A 70 -4.42 5.99 0.73
N LEU A 71 -4.83 6.90 -0.15
CA LEU A 71 -6.24 7.29 -0.26
C LEU A 71 -7.12 6.09 -0.67
N ALA A 72 -6.64 5.24 -1.57
CA ALA A 72 -7.34 4.02 -1.97
C ALA A 72 -7.53 3.05 -0.79
N LEU A 73 -6.57 2.95 0.14
CA LEU A 73 -6.70 2.15 1.35
C LEU A 73 -7.80 2.68 2.26
N LEU A 74 -7.83 4.00 2.50
CA LEU A 74 -8.86 4.63 3.32
C LEU A 74 -10.25 4.41 2.70
N ASP A 75 -10.38 4.62 1.40
CA ASP A 75 -11.62 4.39 0.66
C ASP A 75 -12.06 2.91 0.74
N ALA A 76 -11.11 1.97 0.70
CA ALA A 76 -11.39 0.56 0.82
C ALA A 76 -11.85 0.20 2.25
N GLN A 77 -11.19 0.71 3.29
CA GLN A 77 -11.58 0.50 4.68
C GLN A 77 -12.96 1.07 5.01
N GLU A 78 -13.28 2.27 4.49
CA GLU A 78 -14.64 2.85 4.60
C GLU A 78 -15.70 1.99 3.92
N ARG A 79 -15.31 1.28 2.85
CA ARG A 79 -16.14 0.30 2.14
C ARG A 79 -16.05 -1.11 2.74
N GLY A 80 -15.48 -1.27 3.94
CA GLY A 80 -15.44 -2.55 4.66
C GLY A 80 -14.44 -3.57 4.11
N PHE A 81 -13.37 -3.14 3.44
CA PHE A 81 -12.27 -4.02 3.03
C PHE A 81 -11.22 -4.13 4.13
N ALA A 82 -10.57 -5.29 4.21
CA ALA A 82 -9.24 -5.38 4.80
C ALA A 82 -8.21 -4.85 3.79
N THR A 83 -7.09 -4.35 4.29
CA THR A 83 -6.12 -3.64 3.45
C THR A 83 -4.70 -3.90 3.87
N SER A 84 -3.74 -3.87 2.94
CA SER A 84 -2.31 -3.97 3.26
C SER A 84 -1.49 -3.01 2.42
N PHE A 85 -0.57 -2.28 3.04
CA PHE A 85 0.33 -1.34 2.36
C PHE A 85 1.79 -1.78 2.48
N VAL A 86 2.37 -2.21 1.37
CA VAL A 86 3.73 -2.73 1.33
C VAL A 86 4.58 -1.86 0.41
N VAL A 87 5.75 -1.43 0.88
CA VAL A 87 6.72 -0.66 0.08
C VAL A 87 7.83 -1.60 -0.40
N VAL A 88 8.16 -1.55 -1.69
CA VAL A 88 9.29 -2.31 -2.23
C VAL A 88 10.60 -1.65 -1.82
N SER A 89 11.52 -2.42 -1.24
CA SER A 89 12.86 -1.93 -0.90
C SER A 89 13.92 -3.01 -1.09
N ASP A 90 15.16 -2.57 -1.38
CA ASP A 90 16.28 -3.47 -1.68
C ASP A 90 16.69 -4.36 -0.49
N ASN A 91 16.49 -3.86 0.74
CA ASN A 91 16.93 -4.53 1.97
C ASN A 91 15.82 -5.35 2.65
N ASP A 92 14.55 -5.01 2.43
CA ASP A 92 13.45 -5.53 3.25
C ASP A 92 12.44 -6.37 2.45
N LEU A 93 12.20 -6.06 1.16
CA LEU A 93 11.24 -6.79 0.33
C LEU A 93 11.84 -7.20 -1.02
N LYS A 94 12.28 -8.45 -1.10
CA LYS A 94 12.65 -9.09 -2.36
C LYS A 94 11.40 -9.64 -3.02
N PHE A 95 10.79 -8.87 -3.93
CA PHE A 95 9.49 -9.19 -4.53
C PHE A 95 9.41 -10.58 -5.23
N HIS A 96 10.54 -11.15 -5.65
CA HIS A 96 10.59 -12.51 -6.20
C HIS A 96 10.46 -13.64 -5.17
N ARG A 97 10.55 -13.33 -3.89
CA ARG A 97 10.35 -14.27 -2.78
C ARG A 97 8.93 -14.07 -2.25
N PHE A 98 8.00 -14.88 -2.74
CA PHE A 98 6.59 -14.74 -2.35
C PHE A 98 6.34 -14.97 -0.86
N ASP A 99 7.22 -15.71 -0.16
CA ASP A 99 7.25 -15.81 1.30
C ASP A 99 7.52 -14.45 1.97
N ASP A 100 8.45 -13.66 1.43
CA ASP A 100 8.72 -12.31 1.93
C ASP A 100 7.53 -11.37 1.63
N VAL A 101 6.94 -11.47 0.43
CA VAL A 101 5.73 -10.70 0.05
C VAL A 101 4.57 -11.04 0.97
N TYR A 102 4.26 -12.32 1.15
CA TYR A 102 3.22 -12.80 2.04
C TYR A 102 3.42 -12.28 3.46
N ARG A 103 4.62 -12.49 4.03
CA ARG A 103 4.94 -12.02 5.39
C ARG A 103 4.74 -10.52 5.56
N LYS A 104 5.17 -9.72 4.58
CA LYS A 104 4.97 -8.27 4.60
C LYS A 104 3.50 -7.88 4.48
N VAL A 105 2.76 -8.52 3.57
CA VAL A 105 1.31 -8.31 3.43
C VAL A 105 0.59 -8.58 4.74
N MET A 106 0.91 -9.70 5.40
CA MET A 106 0.28 -10.09 6.67
C MET A 106 0.68 -9.18 7.84
N THR A 107 1.93 -8.73 7.88
CA THR A 107 2.42 -7.78 8.90
C THR A 107 1.71 -6.43 8.79
N GLU A 108 1.50 -5.96 7.55
CA GLU A 108 0.86 -4.68 7.24
C GLU A 108 -0.66 -4.83 7.04
N LEU A 109 -1.23 -6.01 7.31
CA LEU A 109 -2.67 -6.25 7.20
C LEU A 109 -3.40 -5.41 8.23
N GLY A 110 -4.32 -4.58 7.78
CA GLY A 110 -5.10 -3.66 8.59
C GLY A 110 -6.57 -3.66 8.19
N THR A 111 -7.39 -3.16 9.09
CA THR A 111 -8.82 -2.93 8.96
C THR A 111 -9.16 -1.54 9.49
N SER A 112 -10.42 -1.12 9.39
CA SER A 112 -10.86 0.15 9.96
C SER A 112 -10.75 0.22 11.49
N SER A 113 -10.77 -0.92 12.18
CA SER A 113 -10.62 -1.02 13.64
C SER A 113 -9.18 -1.27 14.10
N CYS A 114 -8.36 -1.92 13.26
CA CYS A 114 -7.00 -2.32 13.60
C CYS A 114 -6.04 -1.97 12.46
N PRO A 115 -5.28 -0.86 12.55
CA PRO A 115 -4.51 -0.35 11.41
C PRO A 115 -3.40 -1.28 10.89
N ARG A 116 -2.87 -2.19 11.72
CA ARG A 116 -1.80 -3.13 11.38
C ARG A 116 -1.89 -4.40 12.21
N GLY A 117 -1.42 -5.53 11.66
CA GLY A 117 -1.42 -6.83 12.35
C GLY A 117 -2.82 -7.40 12.62
N ALA A 118 -3.81 -7.05 11.80
CA ALA A 118 -5.21 -7.32 12.06
C ALA A 118 -5.65 -8.80 11.93
N LEU A 119 -4.74 -9.73 11.64
CA LEU A 119 -5.11 -11.15 11.44
C LEU A 119 -5.80 -11.75 12.68
N SER A 120 -5.31 -11.47 13.90
CA SER A 120 -5.96 -11.99 15.11
C SER A 120 -7.41 -11.48 15.21
N ASP A 121 -7.61 -10.18 15.07
CA ASP A 121 -8.92 -9.55 15.16
C ASP A 121 -9.88 -10.06 14.07
N ILE A 122 -9.37 -10.30 12.86
CA ILE A 122 -10.15 -10.89 11.76
C ILE A 122 -10.57 -12.32 12.11
N LEU A 123 -9.67 -13.13 12.68
CA LEU A 123 -9.97 -14.49 13.12
C LEU A 123 -11.02 -14.51 14.24
N ASP A 124 -10.85 -13.66 15.26
CA ASP A 124 -11.79 -13.54 16.37
C ASP A 124 -13.18 -13.14 15.89
N ARG A 125 -13.24 -12.18 14.96
CA ARG A 125 -14.49 -11.75 14.34
C ARG A 125 -15.15 -12.86 13.51
N TRP A 126 -14.37 -13.70 12.84
CA TRP A 126 -14.93 -14.83 12.10
C TRP A 126 -15.46 -15.92 13.04
N ILE A 127 -14.71 -16.27 14.09
CA ILE A 127 -15.15 -17.24 15.11
C ILE A 127 -16.47 -16.77 15.74
N ALA A 128 -16.54 -15.52 16.20
CA ALA A 128 -17.76 -14.96 16.79
C ALA A 128 -18.97 -15.03 15.84
N ARG A 129 -18.77 -14.80 14.53
CA ARG A 129 -19.85 -14.95 13.54
C ARG A 129 -20.33 -16.38 13.37
N VAL A 130 -19.44 -17.36 13.53
CA VAL A 130 -19.79 -18.78 13.48
C VAL A 130 -20.58 -19.16 14.73
N GLU A 131 -20.13 -18.71 15.91
CA GLU A 131 -20.84 -18.87 17.19
C GLU A 131 -22.25 -18.25 17.10
N ASP A 132 -22.36 -16.98 16.71
CA ASP A 132 -23.65 -16.28 16.52
C ASP A 132 -24.60 -17.05 15.59
N ALA A 133 -24.07 -17.65 14.51
CA ALA A 133 -24.86 -18.41 13.56
C ALA A 133 -25.37 -19.74 14.12
N LEU A 134 -24.59 -20.40 14.99
CA LEU A 134 -25.00 -21.61 15.69
C LEU A 134 -26.07 -21.31 16.75
N ILE A 135 -25.89 -20.23 17.52
CA ILE A 135 -26.86 -19.75 18.50
C ILE A 135 -28.19 -19.44 17.80
N ALA A 136 -28.15 -18.70 16.69
CA ALA A 136 -29.34 -18.39 15.89
C ALA A 136 -30.01 -19.63 15.28
N ALA A 137 -29.28 -20.73 15.10
CA ALA A 137 -29.81 -22.01 14.62
C ALA A 137 -30.46 -22.86 15.74
N GLY A 138 -30.47 -22.37 16.99
CA GLY A 138 -31.15 -23.00 18.13
C GLY A 138 -30.22 -23.68 19.13
N GLU A 139 -28.91 -23.47 19.03
CA GLU A 139 -27.92 -23.86 20.05
C GLU A 139 -27.88 -22.76 21.14
N ASP A 140 -28.92 -22.72 21.98
CA ASP A 140 -29.06 -21.67 23.01
C ASP A 140 -28.05 -21.87 24.15
N GLU A 141 -27.13 -20.92 24.33
CA GLU A 141 -26.13 -20.92 25.42
C GLU A 141 -26.77 -20.82 26.81
N ASP A 142 -28.01 -20.31 26.89
CA ASP A 142 -28.78 -20.20 28.14
C ASP A 142 -29.63 -21.45 28.44
N ALA A 143 -29.54 -22.49 27.60
CA ALA A 143 -30.24 -23.75 27.84
C ALA A 143 -29.71 -24.45 29.12
N SER A 144 -30.61 -25.02 29.92
CA SER A 144 -30.24 -25.73 31.16
C SER A 144 -29.30 -26.92 30.94
N ASP A 145 -29.27 -27.43 29.71
CA ASP A 145 -28.50 -28.60 29.29
C ASP A 145 -27.34 -28.19 28.35
N PHE A 146 -26.96 -26.90 28.35
CA PHE A 146 -25.86 -26.40 27.53
C PHE A 146 -24.54 -27.07 27.91
N ASP A 147 -23.91 -27.72 26.92
CA ASP A 147 -22.60 -28.33 27.03
C ASP A 147 -21.62 -27.52 26.18
N GLU A 148 -20.81 -26.71 26.87
CA GLU A 148 -19.80 -25.84 26.27
C GLU A 148 -18.82 -26.62 25.37
N ALA A 149 -18.43 -27.84 25.77
CA ALA A 149 -17.53 -28.66 24.97
C ALA A 149 -18.20 -29.19 23.69
N ALA A 150 -19.49 -29.53 23.76
CA ALA A 150 -20.25 -29.93 22.59
C ALA A 150 -20.52 -28.76 21.63
N PHE A 151 -20.69 -27.55 22.17
CA PHE A 151 -20.82 -26.32 21.39
C PHE A 151 -19.51 -25.99 20.65
N ASP A 152 -18.37 -26.00 21.35
CA ASP A 152 -17.04 -25.80 20.77
C ASP A 152 -16.75 -26.80 19.63
N GLU A 153 -17.17 -28.06 19.78
CA GLU A 153 -17.02 -29.07 18.73
C GLU A 153 -17.84 -28.70 17.49
N LYS A 154 -19.06 -28.18 17.65
CA LYS A 154 -19.89 -27.70 16.54
C LYS A 154 -19.29 -26.48 15.85
N VAL A 155 -18.74 -25.52 16.61
CA VAL A 155 -18.01 -24.37 16.08
C VAL A 155 -16.83 -24.85 15.24
N GLN A 156 -16.02 -25.79 15.77
CA GLN A 156 -14.87 -26.34 15.06
C GLN A 156 -15.26 -27.05 13.76
N GLN A 157 -16.32 -27.88 13.78
CA GLN A 157 -16.85 -28.55 12.60
C GLN A 157 -17.34 -27.52 11.55
N ARG A 158 -17.96 -26.43 12.00
CA ARG A 158 -18.45 -25.37 11.10
C ARG A 158 -17.31 -24.58 10.47
N LEU A 159 -16.28 -24.22 11.24
CA LEU A 159 -15.07 -23.56 10.73
C LEU A 159 -14.37 -24.42 9.66
N GLU A 160 -14.31 -25.74 9.87
CA GLU A 160 -13.75 -26.68 8.90
C GLU A 160 -14.57 -26.73 7.60
N ALA A 161 -15.89 -26.85 7.72
CA ALA A 161 -16.79 -26.87 6.58
C ALA A 161 -16.73 -25.55 5.77
N ASP A 162 -16.70 -24.41 6.46
CA ASP A 162 -16.59 -23.10 5.83
C ASP A 162 -15.25 -22.97 5.08
N LEU A 163 -14.11 -23.34 5.68
CA LEU A 163 -12.82 -23.30 5.00
C LEU A 163 -12.74 -24.24 3.80
N ALA A 164 -13.24 -25.48 3.93
CA ALA A 164 -13.24 -26.43 2.84
C ALA A 164 -14.09 -25.93 1.67
N SER A 165 -15.26 -25.36 1.95
CA SER A 165 -16.19 -24.82 0.96
C SER A 165 -15.64 -23.55 0.30
N LEU A 166 -15.20 -22.56 1.09
CA LEU A 166 -14.77 -21.25 0.59
C LEU A 166 -13.49 -21.33 -0.24
N THR A 167 -12.57 -22.22 0.13
CA THR A 167 -11.29 -22.35 -0.56
C THR A 167 -11.37 -23.30 -1.76
N GLY A 168 -12.50 -24.02 -1.94
CA GLY A 168 -12.62 -25.05 -2.97
C GLY A 168 -11.55 -26.15 -2.87
N GLY A 169 -11.03 -26.38 -1.66
CA GLY A 169 -9.89 -27.27 -1.41
C GLY A 169 -8.53 -26.76 -1.86
N GLN A 170 -8.42 -25.48 -2.24
CA GLN A 170 -7.17 -24.86 -2.70
C GLN A 170 -6.31 -24.31 -1.57
N ALA A 171 -6.85 -24.15 -0.36
CA ALA A 171 -6.04 -23.75 0.78
C ALA A 171 -5.14 -24.91 1.24
N PRO A 172 -3.89 -24.64 1.65
CA PRO A 172 -3.00 -25.64 2.20
C PRO A 172 -3.62 -26.34 3.43
N GLN A 173 -3.47 -27.66 3.52
CA GLN A 173 -3.98 -28.43 4.66
C GLN A 173 -3.39 -27.95 6.01
N ASP A 174 -2.12 -27.55 6.00
CA ASP A 174 -1.44 -26.99 7.16
C ASP A 174 -2.16 -25.74 7.66
N PHE A 175 -2.62 -24.85 6.77
CA PHE A 175 -3.38 -23.65 7.11
C PHE A 175 -4.64 -23.97 7.93
N ILE A 176 -5.45 -24.93 7.45
CA ILE A 176 -6.69 -25.35 8.13
C ILE A 176 -6.36 -25.88 9.54
N ARG A 177 -5.36 -26.76 9.65
CA ARG A 177 -4.94 -27.32 10.94
C ARG A 177 -4.48 -26.25 11.92
N VAL A 178 -3.78 -25.21 11.45
CA VAL A 178 -3.32 -24.12 12.33
C VAL A 178 -4.50 -23.34 12.87
N ILE A 179 -5.47 -23.00 12.03
CA ILE A 179 -6.68 -22.27 12.45
C ILE A 179 -7.45 -23.05 13.51
N GLN A 180 -7.69 -24.34 13.28
CA GLN A 180 -8.34 -25.21 14.26
C GLN A 180 -7.57 -25.27 15.58
N THR A 181 -6.25 -25.35 15.49
CA THR A 181 -5.39 -25.37 16.69
C THR A 181 -5.43 -24.03 17.44
N ILE A 182 -5.44 -22.90 16.72
CA ILE A 182 -5.59 -21.57 17.30
C ILE A 182 -6.92 -21.47 18.05
N PHE A 183 -8.03 -21.90 17.44
CA PHE A 183 -9.34 -21.90 18.10
C PHE A 183 -9.31 -22.72 19.40
N ARG A 184 -8.87 -23.97 19.34
CA ARG A 184 -8.75 -24.84 20.54
C ARG A 184 -7.88 -24.22 21.63
N LEU A 185 -6.75 -23.61 21.27
CA LEU A 185 -5.85 -22.97 22.23
C LEU A 185 -6.49 -21.72 22.85
N LYS A 186 -7.29 -20.97 22.09
CA LYS A 186 -8.06 -19.83 22.62
C LYS A 186 -9.12 -20.29 23.62
N GLN A 187 -9.88 -21.34 23.32
CA GLN A 187 -10.85 -21.93 24.26
C GLN A 187 -10.17 -22.44 25.54
N ALA A 188 -8.98 -23.05 25.42
CA ALA A 188 -8.18 -23.49 26.57
C ALA A 188 -7.50 -22.35 27.35
N GLY A 189 -7.62 -21.08 26.92
CA GLY A 189 -6.94 -19.93 27.54
C GLY A 189 -5.42 -19.87 27.28
N GLU A 190 -4.89 -20.68 26.37
CA GLU A 190 -3.47 -20.73 25.99
C GLU A 190 -3.09 -19.63 24.98
N VAL A 191 -3.28 -18.36 25.39
CA VAL A 191 -3.11 -17.18 24.53
C VAL A 191 -1.70 -17.09 23.90
N SER A 192 -0.67 -17.50 24.64
CA SER A 192 0.72 -17.43 24.14
C SER A 192 0.96 -18.37 22.96
N GLU A 193 0.47 -19.61 23.04
CA GLU A 193 0.66 -20.60 21.97
C GLU A 193 -0.23 -20.25 20.75
N ALA A 194 -1.46 -19.78 21.00
CA ALA A 194 -2.31 -19.25 19.94
C ALA A 194 -1.63 -18.09 19.20
N GLY A 195 -1.05 -17.14 19.94
CA GLY A 195 -0.28 -16.02 19.38
C GLY A 195 0.94 -16.47 18.57
N ALA A 196 1.66 -17.51 19.02
CA ALA A 196 2.79 -18.07 18.29
C ALA A 196 2.36 -18.67 16.94
N LEU A 197 1.21 -19.36 16.90
CA LEU A 197 0.63 -19.90 15.66
C LEU A 197 0.08 -18.81 14.73
N ILE A 198 -0.51 -17.74 15.27
CA ILE A 198 -0.90 -16.56 14.48
C ILE A 198 0.34 -15.91 13.86
N SER A 199 1.43 -15.79 14.62
CA SER A 199 2.71 -15.28 14.10
C SER A 199 3.26 -16.15 12.97
N TRP A 200 3.15 -17.47 13.09
CA TRP A 200 3.50 -18.40 12.02
C TRP A 200 2.61 -18.23 10.79
N LEU A 201 1.29 -18.09 10.96
CA LEU A 201 0.36 -17.80 9.87
C LEU A 201 0.68 -16.46 9.19
N CYS A 202 1.19 -15.47 9.91
CA CYS A 202 1.70 -14.24 9.31
C CYS A 202 3.04 -14.41 8.58
N GLY A 203 3.57 -15.64 8.45
CA GLY A 203 4.82 -15.94 7.75
C GLY A 203 6.08 -15.70 8.59
N SER A 204 5.98 -15.56 9.91
CA SER A 204 7.16 -15.44 10.78
C SER A 204 7.92 -16.76 10.85
N GLY A 205 9.20 -16.74 10.47
CA GLY A 205 10.11 -17.87 10.68
C GLY A 205 10.59 -18.01 12.13
N ASN A 206 10.36 -17.01 12.97
CA ASN A 206 10.82 -16.96 14.37
C ASN A 206 9.81 -17.59 15.33
N VAL A 207 9.25 -18.75 14.96
CA VAL A 207 8.30 -19.47 15.79
C VAL A 207 8.93 -20.76 16.27
N ALA A 208 8.86 -21.00 17.59
CA ALA A 208 9.47 -22.16 18.22
C ALA A 208 8.94 -23.48 17.62
N ALA A 209 9.84 -24.45 17.44
CA ALA A 209 9.47 -25.77 16.94
C ALA A 209 8.45 -26.49 17.83
N ALA A 210 8.46 -26.21 19.14
CA ALA A 210 7.48 -26.72 20.09
C ALA A 210 6.05 -26.24 19.73
N SER A 211 5.85 -24.93 19.53
CA SER A 211 4.57 -24.34 19.12
C SER A 211 4.08 -24.89 17.77
N LYS A 212 4.97 -25.01 16.78
CA LYS A 212 4.64 -25.63 15.47
C LYS A 212 4.18 -27.09 15.61
N LYS A 213 4.79 -27.83 16.53
CA LYS A 213 4.45 -29.23 16.81
C LYS A 213 3.05 -29.39 17.39
N VAL A 214 2.56 -28.41 18.18
CA VAL A 214 1.20 -28.41 18.73
C VAL A 214 0.14 -28.47 17.62
N ALA A 215 0.39 -27.78 16.50
CA ALA A 215 -0.48 -27.78 15.31
C ALA A 215 -0.09 -28.85 14.26
N GLY A 216 0.88 -29.71 14.55
CA GLY A 216 1.34 -30.75 13.62
C GLY A 216 2.00 -30.21 12.35
N ILE A 217 2.57 -29.01 12.39
CA ILE A 217 3.20 -28.33 11.24
C ILE A 217 4.67 -28.71 11.16
N LYS A 218 5.21 -28.77 9.93
CA LYS A 218 6.65 -28.90 9.68
C LYS A 218 7.15 -27.73 8.83
N GLY A 219 8.11 -26.97 9.35
CA GLY A 219 8.78 -25.90 8.60
C GLY A 219 8.07 -24.54 8.68
N ASP A 220 8.24 -23.76 7.63
CA ASP A 220 7.76 -22.39 7.45
C ASP A 220 7.09 -22.24 6.10
N ILE A 221 6.25 -21.21 5.94
CA ILE A 221 5.59 -20.88 4.67
C ILE A 221 6.66 -20.50 3.65
N GLY A 222 6.70 -21.20 2.53
CA GLY A 222 7.68 -20.99 1.46
C GLY A 222 7.16 -20.12 0.32
N SER A 223 8.04 -19.80 -0.63
CA SER A 223 7.63 -19.01 -1.80
C SER A 223 6.69 -19.77 -2.75
N ARG A 224 6.64 -21.11 -2.67
CA ARG A 224 5.84 -21.95 -3.59
C ARG A 224 4.37 -21.96 -3.24
N ASP A 225 4.06 -21.84 -1.95
CA ASP A 225 2.75 -21.99 -1.34
C ASP A 225 2.23 -20.66 -0.75
N ALA A 226 3.08 -19.65 -0.57
CA ALA A 226 2.70 -18.34 -0.04
C ALA A 226 1.44 -17.70 -0.68
N LEU A 227 1.26 -17.83 -2.00
CA LEU A 227 0.07 -17.32 -2.68
C LEU A 227 -1.20 -18.15 -2.38
N ASP A 228 -1.06 -19.45 -2.15
CA ASP A 228 -2.17 -20.32 -1.73
C ASP A 228 -2.57 -20.01 -0.27
N TYR A 229 -1.59 -19.72 0.61
CA TYR A 229 -1.85 -19.18 1.94
C TYR A 229 -2.59 -17.84 1.89
N LEU A 230 -2.17 -16.94 1.00
CA LEU A 230 -2.86 -15.66 0.80
C LEU A 230 -4.31 -15.85 0.35
N ARG A 231 -4.61 -16.87 -0.48
CA ARG A 231 -5.98 -17.25 -0.83
C ARG A 231 -6.76 -17.66 0.42
N GLY A 232 -6.18 -18.51 1.28
CA GLY A 232 -6.79 -18.89 2.55
C GLY A 232 -7.13 -17.68 3.43
N VAL A 233 -6.20 -16.73 3.55
CA VAL A 233 -6.42 -15.47 4.28
C VAL A 233 -7.56 -14.64 3.67
N LEU A 234 -7.62 -14.51 2.35
CA LEU A 234 -8.70 -13.80 1.66
C LEU A 234 -10.09 -14.39 2.00
N GLU A 235 -10.20 -15.72 2.06
CA GLU A 235 -11.45 -16.37 2.44
C GLU A 235 -11.81 -16.10 3.90
N ILE A 236 -10.84 -16.13 4.82
CA ILE A 236 -11.07 -15.75 6.23
C ILE A 236 -11.51 -14.28 6.35
N VAL A 237 -10.89 -13.36 5.61
CA VAL A 237 -11.28 -11.95 5.56
C VAL A 237 -12.75 -11.81 5.16
N LYS A 238 -13.18 -12.51 4.11
CA LYS A 238 -14.58 -12.49 3.68
C LYS A 238 -15.52 -13.15 4.69
N ALA A 239 -15.12 -14.28 5.27
CA ALA A 239 -15.90 -14.99 6.28
C ALA A 239 -16.08 -14.17 7.57
N ALA A 240 -15.10 -13.35 7.95
CA ALA A 240 -15.19 -12.37 9.03
C ALA A 240 -16.15 -11.20 8.71
N GLY A 241 -16.65 -11.10 7.48
CA GLY A 241 -17.60 -10.10 7.03
C GLY A 241 -17.00 -8.84 6.40
N TYR A 242 -15.73 -8.88 6.01
CA TYR A 242 -15.16 -7.83 5.17
C TYR A 242 -15.52 -8.08 3.70
N ASN A 243 -15.65 -7.03 2.91
CA ASN A 243 -16.06 -7.11 1.51
C ASN A 243 -14.95 -7.62 0.57
N GLY A 244 -13.70 -7.69 1.06
CA GLY A 244 -12.55 -8.14 0.28
C GLY A 244 -11.23 -7.66 0.86
N LEU A 245 -10.16 -7.78 0.07
CA LEU A 245 -8.80 -7.40 0.42
C LEU A 245 -8.18 -6.50 -0.65
N LEU A 246 -7.71 -5.31 -0.26
CA LEU A 246 -6.87 -4.45 -1.11
C LEU A 246 -5.41 -4.59 -0.68
N ILE A 247 -4.54 -5.02 -1.60
CA ILE A 247 -3.09 -5.05 -1.38
C ILE A 247 -2.42 -3.99 -2.26
N VAL A 248 -1.73 -3.06 -1.62
CA VAL A 248 -0.93 -2.03 -2.28
C VAL A 248 0.54 -2.42 -2.22
N ILE A 249 1.19 -2.42 -3.38
CA ILE A 249 2.64 -2.52 -3.54
C ILE A 249 3.15 -1.18 -4.06
N ASP A 250 3.68 -0.35 -3.17
CA ASP A 250 4.22 0.97 -3.48
C ASP A 250 5.71 0.91 -3.87
N GLU A 251 6.16 1.89 -4.65
CA GLU A 251 7.54 2.06 -5.11
C GLU A 251 8.09 0.88 -5.92
N ALA A 252 7.29 0.28 -6.82
CA ALA A 252 7.78 -0.81 -7.65
C ALA A 252 8.95 -0.39 -8.55
N GLU A 253 9.15 0.90 -8.82
CA GLU A 253 10.33 1.43 -9.50
C GLU A 253 11.66 1.07 -8.80
N THR A 254 11.65 0.80 -7.49
CA THR A 254 12.83 0.35 -6.74
C THR A 254 13.40 -0.96 -7.30
N ILE A 255 12.58 -1.79 -7.94
CA ILE A 255 13.03 -3.01 -8.65
C ILE A 255 14.10 -2.71 -9.71
N LEU A 256 14.11 -1.51 -10.30
CA LEU A 256 15.14 -1.12 -11.25
C LEU A 256 16.53 -1.07 -10.62
N ARG A 257 16.65 -0.77 -9.33
CA ARG A 257 17.95 -0.67 -8.62
C ARG A 257 18.53 -2.03 -8.26
N MET A 258 17.72 -3.09 -8.33
CA MET A 258 18.17 -4.45 -8.05
C MET A 258 19.13 -4.98 -9.12
N ARG A 259 19.96 -5.95 -8.73
CA ARG A 259 20.78 -6.75 -9.65
C ARG A 259 19.90 -7.41 -10.73
N SER A 260 20.45 -7.57 -11.92
CA SER A 260 19.73 -8.08 -13.10
C SER A 260 18.94 -9.37 -12.84
N ASP A 261 19.53 -10.34 -12.15
CA ASP A 261 18.89 -11.62 -11.83
C ASP A 261 17.67 -11.44 -10.90
N SER A 262 17.83 -10.65 -9.84
CA SER A 262 16.79 -10.37 -8.86
C SER A 262 15.68 -9.50 -9.46
N ARG A 263 16.05 -8.52 -10.28
CA ARG A 263 15.13 -7.68 -11.05
C ARG A 263 14.25 -8.52 -11.99
N HIS A 264 14.87 -9.38 -12.81
CA HIS A 264 14.13 -10.23 -13.73
C HIS A 264 13.18 -11.18 -13.00
N LYS A 265 13.61 -11.75 -11.86
CA LYS A 265 12.74 -12.57 -11.01
C LYS A 265 11.57 -11.76 -10.42
N SER A 266 11.81 -10.52 -9.97
CA SER A 266 10.76 -9.64 -9.41
C SER A 266 9.73 -9.25 -10.47
N LEU A 267 10.15 -8.91 -11.69
CA LEU A 267 9.25 -8.65 -12.83
C LEU A 267 8.41 -9.90 -13.17
N ASN A 268 9.02 -11.09 -13.14
CA ASN A 268 8.28 -12.34 -13.28
C ASN A 268 7.29 -12.59 -12.13
N GLY A 269 7.60 -12.14 -10.92
CA GLY A 269 6.66 -12.18 -9.79
C GLY A 269 5.42 -11.31 -10.03
N ILE A 270 5.61 -10.07 -10.51
CA ILE A 270 4.50 -9.19 -10.91
C ILE A 270 3.67 -9.82 -12.03
N ARG A 271 4.33 -10.44 -13.03
CA ARG A 271 3.64 -11.20 -14.08
C ARG A 271 2.75 -12.30 -13.50
N GLN A 272 3.27 -13.12 -12.59
CA GLN A 272 2.52 -14.21 -11.97
C GLN A 272 1.29 -13.68 -11.21
N ILE A 273 1.42 -12.58 -10.46
CA ILE A 273 0.29 -11.93 -9.79
C ILE A 273 -0.72 -11.41 -10.83
N ALA A 274 -0.27 -10.74 -11.88
CA ALA A 274 -1.15 -10.22 -12.93
C ALA A 274 -1.90 -11.32 -13.70
N ASP A 275 -1.27 -12.48 -13.89
CA ASP A 275 -1.87 -13.66 -14.51
C ASP A 275 -2.89 -14.32 -13.57
N ALA A 276 -2.58 -14.39 -12.27
CA ALA A 276 -3.41 -15.06 -11.27
C ALA A 276 -4.48 -14.16 -10.64
N ALA A 277 -4.47 -12.84 -10.85
CA ALA A 277 -5.34 -11.88 -10.16
C ALA A 277 -6.84 -12.26 -10.23
N GLY A 278 -7.32 -12.71 -11.40
CA GLY A 278 -8.70 -13.15 -11.58
C GLY A 278 -9.10 -14.40 -10.78
N SER A 279 -8.12 -15.16 -10.29
CA SER A 279 -8.32 -16.35 -9.46
C SER A 279 -8.40 -16.04 -7.96
N TYR A 280 -8.53 -14.76 -7.58
CA TYR A 280 -8.72 -14.33 -6.18
C TYR A 280 -9.98 -13.45 -6.05
N PRO A 281 -11.17 -14.08 -6.00
CA PRO A 281 -12.45 -13.38 -5.88
C PRO A 281 -12.49 -12.51 -4.61
N GLY A 282 -12.66 -11.19 -4.77
CA GLY A 282 -12.65 -10.26 -3.64
C GLY A 282 -11.31 -9.55 -3.40
N MET A 283 -10.28 -9.79 -4.22
CA MET A 283 -8.98 -9.16 -4.07
C MET A 283 -8.70 -8.12 -5.15
N LEU A 284 -8.18 -6.96 -4.73
CA LEU A 284 -7.63 -5.92 -5.60
C LEU A 284 -6.13 -5.75 -5.31
N TRP A 285 -5.30 -5.94 -6.34
CA TRP A 285 -3.90 -5.56 -6.31
C TRP A 285 -3.70 -4.15 -6.89
N LEU A 286 -2.99 -3.29 -6.18
CA LEU A 286 -2.63 -1.96 -6.63
C LEU A 286 -1.11 -1.77 -6.58
N PHE A 287 -0.47 -1.65 -7.73
CA PHE A 287 0.96 -1.38 -7.82
C PHE A 287 1.21 0.08 -8.14
N THR A 288 2.30 0.67 -7.65
CA THR A 288 2.75 1.99 -8.11
C THR A 288 4.08 1.89 -8.85
N GLY A 289 4.28 2.74 -9.85
CA GLY A 289 5.52 2.74 -10.63
C GLY A 289 5.73 4.02 -11.42
N THR A 290 6.99 4.30 -11.78
CA THR A 290 7.34 5.37 -12.70
C THR A 290 7.15 4.97 -14.17
N PRO A 291 6.97 5.94 -15.09
CA PRO A 291 7.09 5.70 -16.52
C PRO A 291 8.34 4.90 -16.90
N GLU A 292 9.48 5.22 -16.28
CA GLU A 292 10.75 4.52 -16.48
C GLU A 292 10.64 3.03 -16.13
N PHE A 293 9.99 2.70 -15.00
CA PHE A 293 9.75 1.31 -14.61
C PHE A 293 8.88 0.56 -15.62
N PHE A 294 7.89 1.20 -16.22
CA PHE A 294 6.96 0.53 -17.13
C PHE A 294 7.46 0.41 -18.58
N ASP A 295 8.18 1.42 -19.07
CA ASP A 295 8.42 1.58 -20.51
C ASP A 295 9.83 1.19 -20.95
N THR A 296 10.79 1.15 -20.03
CA THR A 296 12.18 0.84 -20.40
C THR A 296 12.40 -0.66 -20.52
N ARG A 297 13.35 -1.06 -21.39
CA ARG A 297 13.84 -2.45 -21.45
C ARG A 297 14.45 -2.92 -20.12
N HIS A 298 14.91 -1.98 -19.31
CA HIS A 298 15.43 -2.27 -17.98
C HIS A 298 14.31 -2.62 -16.98
N GLY A 299 13.09 -2.11 -17.21
CA GLY A 299 11.90 -2.38 -16.44
C GLY A 299 10.94 -3.38 -17.11
N VAL A 300 9.65 -3.13 -17.00
CA VAL A 300 8.57 -4.01 -17.47
C VAL A 300 8.67 -4.29 -18.97
N ALA A 301 9.05 -3.33 -19.80
CA ALA A 301 9.18 -3.55 -21.24
C ALA A 301 10.30 -4.56 -21.61
N GLY A 302 11.21 -4.87 -20.68
CA GLY A 302 12.17 -5.97 -20.83
C GLY A 302 11.57 -7.37 -20.67
N LEU A 303 10.37 -7.49 -20.11
CA LEU A 303 9.63 -8.74 -19.98
C LEU A 303 8.35 -8.69 -20.82
N THR A 304 8.46 -9.09 -22.09
CA THR A 304 7.37 -9.02 -23.08
C THR A 304 6.01 -9.51 -22.57
N PRO A 305 5.90 -10.69 -21.90
CA PRO A 305 4.60 -11.19 -21.44
C PRO A 305 3.91 -10.29 -20.41
N LEU A 306 4.69 -9.62 -19.55
CA LEU A 306 4.12 -8.64 -18.62
C LEU A 306 3.79 -7.34 -19.34
N HIS A 307 4.71 -6.86 -20.19
CA HIS A 307 4.53 -5.60 -20.92
C HIS A 307 3.28 -5.61 -21.78
N GLU A 308 3.05 -6.66 -22.57
CA GLU A 308 1.85 -6.77 -23.43
C GLU A 308 0.56 -6.78 -22.61
N ARG A 309 0.57 -7.41 -21.44
CA ARG A 309 -0.59 -7.54 -20.56
C ARG A 309 -0.99 -6.22 -19.91
N ILE A 310 -0.01 -5.39 -19.53
CA ILE A 310 -0.26 -4.13 -18.80
C ILE A 310 0.05 -2.89 -19.63
N ARG A 311 0.30 -3.02 -20.93
CA ARG A 311 0.77 -1.94 -21.81
C ARG A 311 -0.09 -0.69 -21.68
N PHE A 312 0.57 0.45 -21.49
CA PHE A 312 -0.11 1.74 -21.47
C PHE A 312 -0.30 2.26 -22.89
N LEU A 313 -1.52 2.65 -23.23
CA LEU A 313 -1.90 3.22 -24.51
C LEU A 313 -2.47 4.63 -24.31
N LYS A 314 -2.00 5.56 -25.15
CA LYS A 314 -2.42 6.96 -25.15
C LYS A 314 -2.58 7.46 -26.58
N GLN A 315 -3.67 8.16 -26.85
CA GLN A 315 -3.97 8.79 -28.14
C GLN A 315 -3.98 10.31 -27.95
N GLY A 316 -2.89 10.98 -28.36
CA GLY A 316 -2.68 12.38 -28.08
C GLY A 316 -2.62 12.65 -26.58
N ALA A 317 -3.55 13.47 -26.07
CA ALA A 317 -3.67 13.76 -24.63
C ALA A 317 -4.55 12.74 -23.88
N PHE A 318 -5.23 11.82 -24.59
CA PHE A 318 -6.26 10.97 -24.00
C PHE A 318 -5.74 9.56 -23.70
N ALA A 319 -5.85 9.16 -22.43
CA ALA A 319 -5.62 7.79 -21.97
C ALA A 319 -6.89 7.27 -21.30
N SER A 320 -7.24 6.01 -21.56
CA SER A 320 -8.40 5.39 -20.92
C SER A 320 -8.09 5.09 -19.46
N LEU A 321 -9.00 5.45 -18.54
CA LEU A 321 -8.86 5.08 -17.12
C LEU A 321 -9.10 3.57 -16.89
N ARG A 322 -9.76 2.89 -17.84
CA ARG A 322 -10.14 1.48 -17.71
C ARG A 322 -8.99 0.50 -18.01
N GLN A 323 -7.91 0.96 -18.65
CA GLN A 323 -6.75 0.11 -18.94
C GLN A 323 -6.01 -0.31 -17.64
N ALA A 324 -5.07 -1.24 -17.70
CA ALA A 324 -4.36 -1.73 -16.51
C ALA A 324 -3.58 -0.62 -15.77
N GLN A 325 -2.92 0.27 -16.53
CA GLN A 325 -2.20 1.42 -16.01
C GLN A 325 -3.09 2.67 -15.93
N LEU A 326 -3.23 3.24 -14.73
CA LEU A 326 -3.91 4.49 -14.44
C LEU A 326 -2.87 5.61 -14.34
N GLU A 327 -2.87 6.54 -15.30
CA GLU A 327 -1.95 7.67 -15.34
C GLU A 327 -2.32 8.72 -14.28
N LEU A 328 -1.37 9.02 -13.41
CA LEU A 328 -1.40 10.16 -12.50
C LEU A 328 -0.65 11.32 -13.14
N THR A 329 -1.36 12.42 -13.30
CA THR A 329 -0.74 13.66 -13.77
C THR A 329 -0.03 14.35 -12.61
N PRO A 330 1.10 15.02 -12.90
CA PRO A 330 1.67 16.02 -12.02
C PRO A 330 0.67 16.97 -11.37
N PHE A 331 1.05 17.50 -10.21
CA PHE A 331 0.38 18.66 -9.65
C PHE A 331 0.68 19.88 -10.52
N ASP A 332 -0.38 20.56 -10.95
CA ASP A 332 -0.30 21.88 -11.55
C ASP A 332 -0.47 22.97 -10.48
N ALA A 333 -0.25 24.22 -10.88
CA ALA A 333 -0.39 25.36 -9.99
C ALA A 333 -1.81 25.47 -9.37
N GLU A 334 -2.83 25.08 -10.13
CA GLU A 334 -4.23 25.13 -9.69
C GLU A 334 -4.50 24.10 -8.57
N ARG A 335 -3.97 22.88 -8.70
CA ARG A 335 -4.05 21.85 -7.66
C ARG A 335 -3.26 22.24 -6.42
N LEU A 336 -2.02 22.74 -6.57
CA LEU A 336 -1.23 23.18 -5.42
C LEU A 336 -1.93 24.30 -4.64
N ARG A 337 -2.50 25.28 -5.35
CA ARG A 337 -3.33 26.34 -4.76
C ARG A 337 -4.54 25.78 -4.03
N SER A 338 -5.25 24.85 -4.64
CA SER A 338 -6.43 24.22 -4.04
C SER A 338 -6.09 23.45 -2.76
N VAL A 339 -4.99 22.68 -2.77
CA VAL A 339 -4.50 21.99 -1.58
C VAL A 339 -4.08 22.98 -0.49
N ALA A 340 -3.36 24.05 -0.83
CA ALA A 340 -2.94 25.07 0.13
C ALA A 340 -4.13 25.77 0.80
N LEU A 341 -5.17 26.09 0.04
CA LEU A 341 -6.40 26.67 0.60
C LEU A 341 -7.09 25.70 1.57
N ARG A 342 -7.19 24.42 1.21
CA ARG A 342 -7.73 23.39 2.11
C ARG A 342 -6.90 23.21 3.38
N LEU A 343 -5.58 23.18 3.27
CA LEU A 343 -4.71 23.08 4.43
C LEU A 343 -4.82 24.32 5.33
N ARG A 344 -4.87 25.53 4.76
CA ARG A 344 -5.11 26.76 5.53
C ARG A 344 -6.46 26.72 6.26
N GLU A 345 -7.49 26.16 5.63
CA GLU A 345 -8.81 25.98 6.25
C GLU A 345 -8.79 25.00 7.43
N LEU A 346 -7.97 23.95 7.35
CA LEU A 346 -7.85 22.89 8.34
C LEU A 346 -6.87 23.22 9.47
N TYR A 347 -5.96 24.17 9.27
CA TYR A 347 -4.89 24.47 10.22
C TYR A 347 -5.44 24.88 11.60
N PRO A 348 -4.98 24.24 12.70
CA PRO A 348 -5.45 24.54 14.04
C PRO A 348 -4.80 25.85 14.53
N SER A 349 -5.46 26.98 14.27
CA SER A 349 -5.01 28.32 14.70
C SER A 349 -5.87 28.88 15.82
N GLY A 350 -5.24 29.49 16.82
CA GLY A 350 -5.90 30.26 17.87
C GLY A 350 -6.43 31.61 17.38
N THR A 351 -5.88 32.15 16.29
CA THR A 351 -6.26 33.47 15.73
C THR A 351 -6.44 33.40 14.21
N ARG A 352 -7.50 32.70 13.78
CA ARG A 352 -7.78 32.40 12.37
C ARG A 352 -7.80 33.61 11.43
N SER A 353 -8.34 34.75 11.88
CA SER A 353 -8.41 35.96 11.05
C SER A 353 -7.02 36.49 10.68
N VAL A 354 -6.07 36.43 11.62
CA VAL A 354 -4.68 36.88 11.41
C VAL A 354 -3.96 35.92 10.46
N LEU A 355 -4.17 34.61 10.63
CA LEU A 355 -3.63 33.60 9.72
C LEU A 355 -4.12 33.81 8.27
N GLU A 356 -5.43 34.01 8.08
CA GLU A 356 -6.02 34.20 6.75
C GLU A 356 -5.60 35.52 6.09
N GLU A 357 -5.37 36.57 6.88
CA GLU A 357 -4.85 37.86 6.43
C GLU A 357 -3.38 37.75 5.98
N ARG A 358 -2.52 37.11 6.79
CA ARG A 358 -1.08 37.02 6.52
C ARG A 358 -0.74 35.97 5.48
N VAL A 359 -1.36 34.80 5.55
CA VAL A 359 -1.28 33.74 4.54
C VAL A 359 -2.38 33.98 3.50
N SER A 360 -2.31 35.14 2.87
CA SER A 360 -3.31 35.60 1.90
C SER A 360 -3.29 34.77 0.62
N LEU A 361 -4.35 34.90 -0.19
CA LEU A 361 -4.39 34.29 -1.52
C LEU A 361 -3.21 34.71 -2.40
N ALA A 362 -2.82 35.99 -2.32
CA ALA A 362 -1.68 36.52 -3.06
C ALA A 362 -0.36 35.86 -2.64
N PHE A 363 -0.18 35.61 -1.34
CA PHE A 363 0.99 34.87 -0.84
C PHE A 363 1.00 33.42 -1.34
N ILE A 364 -0.15 32.73 -1.29
CA ILE A 364 -0.27 31.35 -1.81
C ILE A 364 0.09 31.32 -3.30
N GLU A 365 -0.43 32.25 -4.10
CA GLU A 365 -0.13 32.34 -5.54
C GLU A 365 1.35 32.64 -5.80
N ARG A 366 1.96 33.51 -5.00
CA ARG A 366 3.40 33.79 -5.05
C ARG A 366 4.22 32.54 -4.71
N LEU A 367 3.89 31.83 -3.62
CA LEU A 367 4.58 30.62 -3.19
C LEU A 367 4.48 29.51 -4.25
N VAL A 368 3.28 29.29 -4.79
CA VAL A 368 3.06 28.34 -5.89
C VAL A 368 3.93 28.70 -7.10
N ALA A 369 3.97 29.99 -7.48
CA ALA A 369 4.77 30.46 -8.62
C ALA A 369 6.29 30.34 -8.39
N GLU A 370 6.79 30.64 -7.19
CA GLU A 370 8.21 30.51 -6.85
C GLU A 370 8.65 29.04 -6.83
N VAL A 371 7.85 28.17 -6.24
CA VAL A 371 8.10 26.72 -6.20
C VAL A 371 7.95 26.08 -7.58
N THR A 372 7.05 26.55 -8.45
CA THR A 372 6.99 26.03 -9.84
C THR A 372 8.09 26.58 -10.76
N LYS A 373 8.68 27.75 -10.46
CA LYS A 373 9.81 28.33 -11.23
C LYS A 373 11.18 27.76 -10.84
N GLY A 374 11.40 27.47 -9.55
CA GLY A 374 12.69 27.03 -9.02
C GLY A 374 13.18 25.68 -9.54
N PHE A 375 12.26 24.81 -9.96
CA PHE A 375 12.57 23.47 -10.45
C PHE A 375 12.28 23.40 -11.95
N ARG A 376 13.33 23.54 -12.76
CA ARG A 376 13.31 23.56 -14.25
C ARG A 376 12.72 22.29 -14.87
N GLY A 377 11.42 22.05 -14.71
CA GLY A 377 10.72 20.91 -15.30
C GLY A 377 10.91 19.57 -14.57
N ASP A 378 11.59 19.51 -13.42
CA ASP A 378 11.67 18.29 -12.61
C ASP A 378 10.44 18.15 -11.72
N VAL A 379 9.40 17.60 -12.34
CA VAL A 379 8.03 17.58 -11.85
C VAL A 379 7.84 16.78 -10.54
N GLY A 380 8.84 16.00 -10.14
CA GLY A 380 8.71 15.07 -9.02
C GLY A 380 9.12 15.52 -7.64
N VAL A 381 9.73 16.69 -7.53
CA VAL A 381 10.23 17.24 -6.26
C VAL A 381 9.28 18.31 -5.69
N VAL A 382 8.39 18.85 -6.53
CA VAL A 382 7.58 20.05 -6.29
C VAL A 382 6.53 19.89 -5.17
N PRO A 383 5.71 18.81 -5.08
CA PRO A 383 4.54 18.84 -4.20
C PRO A 383 4.86 18.62 -2.72
N ARG A 384 5.73 17.66 -2.37
CA ARG A 384 6.08 17.42 -0.96
C ARG A 384 6.80 18.62 -0.34
N GLN A 385 7.73 19.21 -1.09
CA GLN A 385 8.46 20.40 -0.65
C GLN A 385 7.52 21.60 -0.53
N PHE A 386 6.64 21.82 -1.49
CA PHE A 386 5.61 22.85 -1.40
C PHE A 386 4.76 22.69 -0.15
N LEU A 387 4.25 21.49 0.13
CA LEU A 387 3.38 21.26 1.30
C LEU A 387 4.15 21.47 2.61
N ARG A 388 5.38 20.98 2.70
CA ARG A 388 6.22 21.19 3.88
C ARG A 388 6.50 22.67 4.09
N GLU A 389 6.92 23.38 3.04
CA GLU A 389 7.19 24.81 3.10
C GLU A 389 5.94 25.59 3.49
N PHE A 390 4.81 25.29 2.87
CA PHE A 390 3.53 25.92 3.19
C PHE A 390 3.14 25.72 4.66
N VAL A 391 3.34 24.52 5.22
CA VAL A 391 3.10 24.25 6.64
C VAL A 391 4.08 25.03 7.53
N THR A 392 5.37 25.12 7.17
CA THR A 392 6.32 25.99 7.87
C THR A 392 5.84 27.44 7.91
N GLN A 393 5.28 27.95 6.81
CA GLN A 393 4.75 29.32 6.75
C GLN A 393 3.52 29.51 7.65
N LEU A 394 2.65 28.49 7.76
CA LEU A 394 1.53 28.51 8.70
C LEU A 394 2.03 28.53 10.16
N ASP A 395 3.01 27.68 10.48
CA ASP A 395 3.62 27.59 11.81
C ASP A 395 4.29 28.91 12.20
N LEU A 396 5.08 29.52 11.31
CA LEU A 396 5.74 30.80 11.59
C LEU A 396 4.75 31.94 11.88
N VAL A 397 3.61 31.97 11.18
CA VAL A 397 2.56 32.96 11.43
C VAL A 397 1.88 32.73 12.78
N GLU A 398 1.64 31.48 13.17
CA GLU A 398 1.01 31.13 14.45
C GLU A 398 1.97 31.38 15.63
N GLU A 399 3.26 31.08 15.48
CA GLU A 399 4.27 31.22 16.53
C GLU A 399 4.76 32.66 16.72
N ASN A 400 4.63 33.53 15.71
CA ASN A 400 5.27 34.84 15.70
C ASN A 400 4.30 35.97 15.28
N ASP A 401 3.88 36.76 16.26
CA ASP A 401 3.00 37.92 16.06
C ASP A 401 3.53 38.97 15.08
N ASN A 402 4.85 39.05 14.84
CA ASN A 402 5.43 40.05 13.93
C ASN A 402 5.83 39.46 12.56
N TYR A 403 5.56 38.17 12.32
CA TYR A 403 5.92 37.53 11.07
C TYR A 403 4.89 37.82 9.98
N VAL A 404 5.34 38.45 8.90
CA VAL A 404 4.53 38.74 7.70
C VAL A 404 5.18 38.02 6.51
N PRO A 405 4.61 36.87 6.06
CA PRO A 405 5.22 36.06 5.00
C PRO A 405 5.46 36.87 3.72
N MET A 406 4.53 37.75 3.33
CA MET A 406 4.63 38.52 2.10
C MET A 406 5.87 39.44 2.04
N GLU A 407 6.34 39.91 3.20
CA GLU A 407 7.48 40.84 3.32
C GLU A 407 8.80 40.12 3.60
N LEU A 408 8.75 39.09 4.46
CA LEU A 408 9.94 38.42 4.98
C LEU A 408 10.32 37.15 4.21
N TYR A 409 9.38 36.55 3.47
CA TYR A 409 9.67 35.37 2.68
C TYR A 409 10.52 35.72 1.47
N GLY A 410 11.78 35.27 1.49
CA GLY A 410 12.69 35.26 0.35
C GLY A 410 12.99 33.81 -0.03
N PHE A 411 12.30 33.29 -1.05
CA PHE A 411 12.61 31.96 -1.56
C PHE A 411 13.96 31.96 -2.27
N ASP A 412 14.96 31.31 -1.67
CA ASP A 412 16.22 30.99 -2.33
C ASP A 412 16.26 29.47 -2.62
N PRO A 413 16.12 29.04 -3.89
CA PRO A 413 16.15 27.63 -4.27
C PRO A 413 17.44 26.91 -3.84
N THR A 414 18.52 27.65 -3.58
CA THR A 414 19.84 27.10 -3.23
C THR A 414 19.98 26.74 -1.75
N GLN A 415 19.11 27.25 -0.86
CA GLN A 415 19.16 26.93 0.58
C GLN A 415 18.47 25.60 0.94
N ILE A 416 17.84 24.94 -0.04
CA ILE A 416 17.12 23.67 0.15
C ILE A 416 18.08 22.47 0.22
N SER A 417 19.35 22.62 -0.19
CA SER A 417 20.33 21.52 -0.19
C SER A 417 20.79 21.04 1.20
N THR A 418 20.34 21.69 2.28
CA THR A 418 20.61 21.28 3.68
C THR A 418 19.40 20.62 4.36
N VAL A 419 18.25 20.59 3.68
CA VAL A 419 17.05 19.90 4.15
C VAL A 419 17.29 18.39 4.05
N ALA A 420 16.83 17.61 5.03
CA ALA A 420 16.91 16.15 5.02
C ALA A 420 16.08 15.56 3.86
N LEU A 421 16.65 15.65 2.66
CA LEU A 421 16.28 14.93 1.46
C LEU A 421 16.31 13.44 1.81
N THR A 422 15.32 12.68 1.34
CA THR A 422 15.41 11.22 1.46
C THR A 422 16.68 10.74 0.75
N PRO A 423 17.23 9.55 1.10
CA PRO A 423 18.40 9.01 0.41
C PRO A 423 18.24 9.02 -1.13
N GLU A 424 17.01 8.86 -1.60
CA GLU A 424 16.65 8.90 -3.03
C GLU A 424 16.73 10.30 -3.66
N GLU A 425 16.50 11.35 -2.89
CA GLU A 425 16.54 12.74 -3.34
C GLU A 425 17.97 13.32 -3.25
N GLN A 426 18.74 12.94 -2.21
CA GLN A 426 20.16 13.30 -2.08
C GLN A 426 20.96 12.80 -3.28
N GLN A 427 20.66 11.59 -3.75
CA GLN A 427 21.38 10.97 -4.85
C GLN A 427 21.00 11.53 -6.24
N ARG A 428 19.89 12.27 -6.37
CA ARG A 428 19.50 12.97 -7.61
C ARG A 428 20.23 14.28 -7.82
N LEU A 429 20.47 15.05 -6.74
CA LEU A 429 21.29 16.26 -6.82
C LEU A 429 22.74 15.94 -7.18
N GLY A 430 23.25 14.76 -6.79
CA GLY A 430 24.59 14.28 -7.18
C GLY A 430 24.67 13.57 -8.54
N GLY A 431 23.54 13.29 -9.20
CA GLY A 431 23.47 12.40 -10.36
C GLY A 431 23.28 13.07 -11.72
N SER A 432 23.35 14.39 -11.83
CA SER A 432 23.20 15.08 -13.13
C SER A 432 24.54 15.19 -13.90
N SER A 433 25.11 14.07 -14.28
CA SER A 433 25.99 13.92 -15.46
C SER A 433 26.53 12.48 -15.46
N ASP A 434 25.86 11.57 -16.17
CA ASP A 434 26.49 10.38 -16.79
C ASP A 434 25.51 9.47 -17.56
N SER A 435 24.30 9.95 -17.89
CA SER A 435 23.40 9.17 -18.76
C SER A 435 23.84 9.13 -20.23
N ALA A 436 24.88 9.87 -20.63
CA ALA A 436 25.39 9.88 -22.01
C ALA A 436 26.58 8.93 -22.24
N ALA A 437 27.15 8.33 -21.18
CA ALA A 437 28.34 7.48 -21.29
C ALA A 437 28.03 5.97 -21.32
N LEU A 438 26.80 5.56 -20.98
CA LEU A 438 26.44 4.13 -20.85
C LEU A 438 25.84 3.51 -22.12
N ASP A 439 25.40 4.32 -23.08
CA ASP A 439 24.86 3.86 -24.38
C ASP A 439 25.94 3.58 -25.45
N ALA A 440 27.23 3.71 -25.12
CA ALA A 440 28.33 3.62 -26.08
C ALA A 440 29.26 2.39 -25.94
N LEU A 441 28.91 1.38 -25.12
CA LEU A 441 29.78 0.22 -24.88
C LEU A 441 29.20 -1.15 -25.26
N GLU A 442 28.12 -1.21 -26.04
CA GLU A 442 27.59 -2.47 -26.59
C GLU A 442 27.58 -2.51 -28.13
N GLU A 443 28.66 -2.10 -28.79
CA GLU A 443 28.96 -2.58 -30.15
C GLU A 443 30.48 -2.84 -30.31
N GLY A 444 30.87 -4.10 -30.17
CA GLY A 444 32.21 -4.62 -30.47
C GLY A 444 32.11 -6.10 -30.88
N PRO A 445 32.90 -6.57 -31.87
CA PRO A 445 32.48 -7.64 -32.77
C PRO A 445 32.58 -9.05 -32.16
N GLU A 446 31.74 -9.94 -32.68
CA GLU A 446 31.78 -11.39 -32.49
C GLU A 446 33.21 -11.94 -32.61
N LEU A 447 33.71 -12.52 -31.52
CA LEU A 447 34.87 -13.41 -31.55
C LEU A 447 34.39 -14.82 -31.24
N ILE A 448 34.22 -15.59 -32.32
CA ILE A 448 34.05 -17.04 -32.31
C ILE A 448 35.34 -17.64 -31.73
N ALA A 449 35.26 -18.29 -30.57
CA ALA A 449 36.34 -19.11 -30.06
C ALA A 449 36.23 -20.51 -30.66
N THR A 450 37.12 -20.82 -31.59
CA THR A 450 37.43 -22.15 -32.10
C THR A 450 37.95 -23.06 -31.00
N GLU A 451 37.49 -24.32 -31.01
CA GLU A 451 38.06 -25.44 -30.26
C GLU A 451 39.56 -25.62 -30.57
N ASP A 452 40.36 -25.98 -29.56
CA ASP A 452 41.43 -26.97 -29.73
C ASP A 452 41.88 -27.56 -28.38
N VAL A 453 41.57 -28.86 -28.25
CA VAL A 453 42.33 -30.00 -27.70
C VAL A 453 43.53 -29.72 -26.77
N TRP A 454 43.42 -30.09 -25.49
CA TRP A 454 44.02 -31.30 -24.86
C TRP A 454 43.57 -31.42 -23.39
#